data_AF-A0A2D7DDL1-F1
#
_entry.id   AF-A0A2D7DDL1-F1
#
_cell.length_a   1.000
_cell.length_b   1.000
_cell.length_c   1.000
_cell.angle_alpha   90.00
_cell.angle_beta   90.00
_cell.angle_gamma   90.00
#
_symmetry.space_group_name_H-M   'P 1'
#
loop_
_entity.id
_entity.type
_entity.pdbx_description
1 polymer ?
#
loop_
_entity_poly.entity_id
_entity_poly.type
_entity_poly.pdbx_seq_one_letter_code
_entity_poly.pdbx_strand_id
1 'polypeptide(L)'
;MRFLLLIGLFMGAFTASAQTRVEVYPDDRMLWSEMLLHSENGIVREGRDWRGQVLWTTQTERIFAGYSTSAFDLAYSVRDGQLIQGDSHFSDAILYTAEVLGDDLQLFIGDSSFPLDLVYTVRPHPFDEGAFGLYKEDSISAFDRICVFRGMPSPEELYALLMAQGLL
;
A
#
# COMPACT_ATOMS: atom_id res chain seq x y z
N MET A 1 16.87 -21.21 -42.12
CA MET A 1 17.90 -21.88 -41.30
C MET A 1 18.54 -20.84 -40.40
N ARG A 2 18.45 -21.05 -39.07
CA ARG A 2 19.44 -20.78 -38.00
C ARG A 2 20.20 -19.46 -38.07
N PHE A 3 20.41 -18.66 -37.04
CA PHE A 3 20.15 -18.66 -35.59
C PHE A 3 20.72 -17.28 -35.21
N LEU A 4 20.11 -16.52 -34.30
CA LEU A 4 20.83 -15.62 -33.38
C LEU A 4 19.83 -15.15 -32.34
N LEU A 5 19.58 -16.05 -31.39
CA LEU A 5 19.13 -15.74 -30.04
C LEU A 5 20.30 -15.05 -29.32
N LEU A 6 20.12 -13.79 -28.93
CA LEU A 6 20.92 -13.13 -27.89
C LEU A 6 19.95 -12.88 -26.73
N ILE A 7 20.09 -13.58 -25.61
CA ILE A 7 20.83 -13.15 -24.40
C ILE A 7 20.22 -11.85 -23.85
N GLY A 8 19.68 -11.77 -22.63
CA GLY A 8 19.62 -12.75 -21.55
C GLY A 8 18.81 -12.17 -20.38
N LEU A 9 18.16 -13.08 -19.67
CA LEU A 9 17.89 -13.08 -18.23
C LEU A 9 18.11 -11.72 -17.52
N PHE A 10 17.07 -10.88 -17.42
CA PHE A 10 17.02 -9.84 -16.39
C PHE A 10 16.79 -10.54 -15.05
N MET A 11 17.89 -10.98 -14.42
CA MET A 11 17.91 -11.37 -13.01
C MET A 11 17.32 -10.22 -12.19
N GLY A 12 16.36 -10.56 -11.34
CA GLY A 12 15.84 -9.71 -10.29
C GLY A 12 16.99 -9.17 -9.44
N ALA A 13 17.23 -7.87 -9.60
CA ALA A 13 17.78 -7.08 -8.52
C ALA A 13 16.59 -6.78 -7.58
N PHE A 14 16.32 -7.69 -6.65
CA PHE A 14 15.66 -7.30 -5.41
C PHE A 14 16.63 -6.32 -4.74
N THR A 15 16.41 -5.03 -4.97
CA THR A 15 17.08 -4.00 -4.21
C THR A 15 16.73 -4.25 -2.75
N ALA A 16 17.75 -4.35 -1.90
CA ALA A 16 17.56 -4.13 -0.48
C ALA A 16 17.05 -2.69 -0.32
N SER A 17 15.74 -2.55 -0.42
CA SER A 17 15.02 -1.31 -0.14
C SER A 17 15.42 -0.92 1.27
N ALA A 18 16.14 0.20 1.41
CA ALA A 18 16.14 0.92 2.67
C ALA A 18 14.67 1.21 2.95
N GLN A 19 14.06 0.46 3.87
CA GLN A 19 12.65 0.54 4.15
C GLN A 19 12.35 1.97 4.57
N THR A 20 11.80 2.73 3.64
CA THR A 20 11.64 4.17 3.77
C THR A 20 10.40 4.37 4.61
N ARG A 21 10.52 5.15 5.69
CA ARG A 21 9.39 5.50 6.55
C ARG A 21 8.29 6.13 5.69
N VAL A 22 7.08 5.59 5.78
CA VAL A 22 5.89 6.13 5.12
C VAL A 22 5.08 6.88 6.17
N GLU A 23 4.68 8.09 5.87
CA GLU A 23 3.93 8.95 6.79
C GLU A 23 2.59 9.32 6.18
N VAL A 24 1.52 9.29 6.97
CA VAL A 24 0.17 9.63 6.52
C VAL A 24 -0.28 10.93 7.16
N TYR A 25 -0.69 11.87 6.33
CA TYR A 25 -1.17 13.19 6.73
C TYR A 25 -2.60 13.42 6.23
N PRO A 26 -3.40 14.21 6.94
CA PRO A 26 -4.76 14.52 6.52
C PRO A 26 -4.79 15.47 5.30
N ASP A 27 -3.76 16.29 5.12
CA ASP A 27 -3.73 17.33 4.09
C ASP A 27 -2.30 17.69 3.64
N ASP A 28 -2.20 18.56 2.62
CA ASP A 28 -0.94 18.97 1.98
C ASP A 28 0.00 19.77 2.89
N ARG A 29 -0.48 20.27 4.04
CA ARG A 29 0.39 20.97 4.99
C ARG A 29 1.39 20.01 5.62
N MET A 30 1.06 18.71 5.66
CA MET A 30 1.91 17.62 6.17
C MET A 30 2.59 18.00 7.50
N LEU A 31 1.80 18.60 8.41
CA LEU A 31 2.31 19.04 9.70
C LEU A 31 2.61 17.82 10.56
N TRP A 32 3.84 17.73 11.06
CA TRP A 32 4.28 16.65 11.94
C TRP A 32 3.33 16.39 13.14
N SER A 33 2.75 17.46 13.69
CA SER A 33 1.79 17.37 14.79
C SER A 33 0.45 16.73 14.42
N GLU A 34 0.10 16.73 13.13
CA GLU A 34 -1.17 16.25 12.58
C GLU A 34 -1.03 14.90 11.85
N MET A 35 0.15 14.29 11.84
CA MET A 35 0.36 12.96 11.25
C MET A 35 -0.60 11.95 11.87
N LEU A 36 -1.32 11.24 11.00
CA LEU A 36 -2.34 10.25 11.38
C LEU A 36 -1.71 8.92 11.75
N LEU A 37 -0.79 8.44 10.90
CA LEU A 37 -0.15 7.14 10.98
C LEU A 37 1.27 7.22 10.40
N HIS A 38 2.11 6.25 10.75
CA HIS A 38 3.34 5.98 10.00
C HIS A 38 3.60 4.48 9.88
N SER A 39 4.25 4.07 8.78
CA SER A 39 4.90 2.77 8.63
C SER A 39 6.40 2.96 8.74
N GLU A 40 7.04 2.22 9.64
CA GLU A 40 8.49 2.19 9.74
C GLU A 40 8.96 0.79 10.15
N ASN A 41 9.93 0.23 9.42
CA ASN A 41 10.48 -1.12 9.67
C ASN A 41 9.39 -2.22 9.75
N GLY A 42 8.37 -2.12 8.91
CA GLY A 42 7.25 -3.05 8.86
C GLY A 42 6.26 -2.89 10.01
N ILE A 43 6.22 -1.74 10.68
CA ILE A 43 5.30 -1.47 11.79
C ILE A 43 4.41 -0.30 11.38
N VAL A 44 3.10 -0.55 11.29
CA VAL A 44 2.10 0.50 11.11
C VAL A 44 1.56 0.93 12.46
N ARG A 45 1.73 2.22 12.76
CA ARG A 45 1.46 2.80 14.08
C ARG A 45 0.69 4.10 13.97
N GLU A 46 -0.13 4.37 14.98
CA GLU A 46 -0.85 5.63 15.13
C GLU A 46 0.03 6.83 15.49
N GLY A 47 -0.33 7.99 14.97
CA GLY A 47 0.33 9.25 15.23
C GLY A 47 1.75 9.31 14.67
N ARG A 48 2.52 10.26 15.21
CA ARG A 48 3.83 10.64 14.68
C ARG A 48 5.03 9.93 15.30
N ASP A 49 4.87 9.42 16.51
CA ASP A 49 5.99 8.96 17.34
C ASP A 49 5.78 7.54 17.89
N TRP A 50 6.78 7.08 18.62
CA TRP A 50 6.82 5.70 19.09
C TRP A 50 5.76 5.34 20.14
N ARG A 51 5.04 6.33 20.69
CA ARG A 51 4.05 6.13 21.75
C ARG A 51 2.69 5.71 21.22
N GLY A 52 2.47 5.83 19.90
CA GLY A 52 1.25 5.38 19.25
C GLY A 52 1.04 3.88 19.34
N GLN A 53 -0.21 3.46 19.24
CA GLN A 53 -0.55 2.05 19.20
C GLN A 53 -0.06 1.42 17.89
N VAL A 54 0.53 0.22 17.98
CA VAL A 54 0.81 -0.60 16.79
C VAL A 54 -0.49 -1.27 16.37
N LEU A 55 -0.92 -1.00 15.14
CA LEU A 55 -2.15 -1.56 14.58
C LEU A 55 -1.83 -2.79 13.73
N TRP A 56 -0.75 -2.73 12.95
CA TRP A 56 -0.33 -3.82 12.08
C TRP A 56 1.18 -3.98 12.06
N THR A 57 1.62 -5.21 11.82
CA THR A 57 2.99 -5.52 11.44
C THR A 57 2.97 -6.08 10.01
N THR A 58 3.75 -5.49 9.12
CA THR A 58 3.87 -5.91 7.72
C THR A 58 5.19 -6.63 7.50
N GLN A 59 5.13 -7.71 6.73
CA GLN A 59 6.27 -8.42 6.17
C GLN A 59 5.97 -8.69 4.70
N THR A 60 6.97 -9.13 3.94
CA THR A 60 6.77 -9.57 2.56
C THR A 60 5.58 -10.53 2.47
N GLU A 61 4.58 -10.14 1.68
CA GLU A 61 3.33 -10.86 1.42
C GLU A 61 2.43 -11.10 2.65
N ARG A 62 2.66 -10.47 3.81
CA ARG A 62 1.94 -10.77 5.05
C ARG A 62 1.64 -9.53 5.88
N ILE A 63 0.44 -9.49 6.44
CA ILE A 63 0.00 -8.47 7.37
C ILE A 63 -0.54 -9.15 8.64
N PHE A 64 0.08 -8.83 9.77
CA PHE A 64 -0.25 -9.36 11.08
C PHE A 64 -0.97 -8.31 11.92
N ALA A 65 -1.93 -8.74 12.72
CA ALA A 65 -2.62 -7.87 13.67
C ALA A 65 -1.68 -7.46 14.83
N GLY A 66 -1.65 -6.16 15.13
CA GLY A 66 -0.84 -5.61 16.21
C GLY A 66 0.67 -5.79 16.01
N TYR A 67 1.41 -5.82 17.11
CA TYR A 67 2.85 -6.07 17.12
C TYR A 67 3.12 -7.58 17.20
N SER A 68 3.00 -8.26 16.07
CA SER A 68 3.16 -9.71 15.99
C SER A 68 3.74 -10.15 14.65
N THR A 69 4.37 -11.32 14.65
CA THR A 69 4.79 -12.07 13.46
C THR A 69 4.37 -13.53 13.57
N SER A 70 3.42 -13.83 14.45
CA SER A 70 2.90 -15.17 14.69
C SER A 70 1.90 -15.55 13.60
N ALA A 71 1.91 -16.82 13.17
CA ALA A 71 0.91 -17.32 12.24
C ALA A 71 -0.53 -17.22 12.78
N PHE A 72 -0.71 -17.21 14.10
CA PHE A 72 -2.03 -17.02 14.73
C PHE A 72 -2.57 -15.59 14.59
N ASP A 73 -1.68 -14.63 14.37
CA ASP A 73 -2.04 -13.22 14.22
C ASP A 73 -2.00 -12.78 12.75
N LEU A 74 -1.79 -13.71 11.81
CA LEU A 74 -1.84 -13.45 10.37
C LEU A 74 -3.28 -13.05 10.01
N ALA A 75 -3.47 -11.79 9.67
CA ALA A 75 -4.78 -11.26 9.29
C ALA A 75 -4.99 -11.37 7.77
N TYR A 76 -3.96 -11.04 6.99
CA TYR A 76 -4.04 -11.01 5.54
C TYR A 76 -2.72 -11.43 4.88
N SER A 77 -2.84 -11.92 3.65
CA SER A 77 -1.73 -12.10 2.74
C SER A 77 -1.84 -11.12 1.58
N VAL A 78 -0.70 -10.71 1.02
CA VAL A 78 -0.67 -9.83 -0.14
C VAL A 78 0.12 -10.51 -1.25
N ARG A 79 -0.51 -10.82 -2.36
CA ARG A 79 0.13 -11.53 -3.49
C ARG A 79 -0.36 -10.94 -4.80
N ASP A 80 0.57 -10.69 -5.73
CA ASP A 80 0.25 -10.13 -7.04
C ASP A 80 -0.62 -8.85 -6.98
N GLY A 81 -0.36 -7.99 -5.98
CA GLY A 81 -1.12 -6.78 -5.74
C GLY A 81 -2.48 -6.99 -5.07
N GLN A 82 -2.88 -8.23 -4.77
CA GLN A 82 -4.16 -8.58 -4.18
C GLN A 82 -4.08 -8.70 -2.66
N LEU A 83 -5.05 -8.11 -1.94
CA LEU A 83 -5.25 -8.34 -0.50
C LEU A 83 -6.15 -9.54 -0.30
N ILE A 84 -5.67 -10.54 0.43
CA ILE A 84 -6.32 -11.83 0.58
C ILE A 84 -6.55 -12.12 2.05
N GLN A 85 -7.75 -12.57 2.40
CA GLN A 85 -8.08 -12.92 3.78
C GLN A 85 -7.27 -14.12 4.27
N GLY A 86 -6.56 -13.95 5.39
CA GLY A 86 -5.68 -14.96 5.98
C GLY A 86 -4.61 -15.42 4.99
N ASP A 87 -4.51 -16.73 4.78
CA ASP A 87 -3.60 -17.38 3.82
C ASP A 87 -4.33 -18.16 2.71
N SER A 88 -5.62 -17.85 2.50
CA SER A 88 -6.48 -18.52 1.52
C SER A 88 -5.91 -18.47 0.10
N HIS A 89 -6.19 -19.46 -0.74
CA HIS A 89 -5.80 -19.50 -2.16
C HIS A 89 -7.01 -19.45 -3.10
N PHE A 90 -8.20 -19.20 -2.57
CA PHE A 90 -9.43 -19.10 -3.34
C PHE A 90 -9.69 -17.66 -3.76
N SER A 91 -10.31 -17.47 -4.93
CA SER A 91 -10.58 -16.14 -5.48
C SER A 91 -11.62 -15.36 -4.67
N ASP A 92 -12.54 -16.04 -4.01
CA ASP A 92 -13.56 -15.44 -3.13
C ASP A 92 -12.97 -14.83 -1.84
N ALA A 93 -11.73 -15.18 -1.50
CA ALA A 93 -11.00 -14.60 -0.37
C ALA A 93 -10.21 -13.34 -0.75
N ILE A 94 -10.17 -12.97 -2.03
CA ILE A 94 -9.56 -11.72 -2.50
C ILE A 94 -10.52 -10.58 -2.17
N LEU A 95 -10.05 -9.64 -1.35
CA LEU A 95 -10.84 -8.50 -0.88
C LEU A 95 -10.64 -7.28 -1.77
N TYR A 96 -9.40 -7.07 -2.22
CA TYR A 96 -9.01 -5.93 -3.06
C TYR A 96 -7.90 -6.34 -4.01
N THR A 97 -7.86 -5.67 -5.16
CA THR A 97 -6.79 -5.81 -6.16
C THR A 97 -6.18 -4.44 -6.42
N ALA A 98 -4.85 -4.34 -6.35
CA ALA A 98 -4.11 -3.14 -6.69
C ALA A 98 -3.42 -3.30 -8.04
N GLU A 99 -3.66 -2.37 -8.96
CA GLU A 99 -3.00 -2.33 -10.27
C GLU A 99 -2.28 -0.99 -10.49
N VAL A 100 -1.10 -1.05 -11.11
CA VAL A 100 -0.35 0.14 -11.50
C VAL A 100 -0.72 0.52 -12.93
N LEU A 101 -1.21 1.75 -13.13
CA LEU A 101 -1.55 2.31 -14.43
C LEU A 101 -0.81 3.63 -14.63
N GLY A 102 0.28 3.58 -15.41
CA GLY A 102 1.18 4.73 -15.56
C GLY A 102 1.89 5.02 -14.23
N ASP A 103 1.71 6.24 -13.72
CA ASP A 103 2.25 6.67 -12.41
C ASP A 103 1.24 6.50 -11.27
N ASP A 104 0.01 6.08 -11.58
CA ASP A 104 -1.07 5.91 -10.61
C ASP A 104 -1.14 4.45 -10.12
N LEU A 105 -1.48 4.27 -8.85
CA LEU A 105 -1.83 2.98 -8.28
C LEU A 105 -3.33 2.97 -7.97
N GLN A 106 -4.07 2.10 -8.64
CA GLN A 106 -5.51 1.97 -8.54
C GLN A 106 -5.89 0.79 -7.66
N LEU A 107 -6.86 0.98 -6.78
CA LEU A 107 -7.37 -0.05 -5.88
C LEU A 107 -8.81 -0.39 -6.22
N PHE A 108 -9.06 -1.67 -6.49
CA PHE A 108 -10.36 -2.21 -6.87
C PHE A 108 -10.88 -3.17 -5.79
N ILE A 109 -12.19 -3.26 -5.61
CA ILE A 109 -12.82 -4.27 -4.75
C ILE A 109 -12.80 -5.63 -5.46
N GLY A 110 -12.44 -6.68 -4.71
CA GLY A 110 -12.44 -8.06 -5.19
C GLY A 110 -11.25 -8.40 -6.09
N ASP A 111 -11.43 -9.39 -6.95
CA ASP A 111 -10.44 -9.97 -7.86
C ASP A 111 -10.47 -9.36 -9.28
N SER A 112 -11.17 -8.23 -9.43
CA SER A 112 -11.53 -7.58 -10.68
C SER A 112 -10.87 -6.21 -10.80
N SER A 113 -10.47 -5.82 -12.01
CA SER A 113 -10.06 -4.44 -12.35
C SER A 113 -11.09 -3.72 -13.23
N PHE A 114 -12.36 -4.10 -13.10
CA PHE A 114 -13.43 -3.42 -13.79
C PHE A 114 -13.58 -1.99 -13.27
N PRO A 115 -13.77 -0.96 -14.13
CA PRO A 115 -13.79 0.43 -13.70
C PRO A 115 -14.82 0.77 -12.61
N LEU A 116 -15.93 0.03 -12.50
CA LEU A 116 -16.93 0.24 -11.46
C LEU A 116 -16.50 -0.29 -10.08
N ASP A 117 -15.47 -1.13 -10.01
CA ASP A 117 -14.95 -1.68 -8.76
C ASP A 117 -13.84 -0.79 -8.18
N LEU A 118 -13.40 0.24 -8.90
CA LEU A 118 -12.38 1.19 -8.47
C LEU A 118 -12.87 1.97 -7.24
N VAL A 119 -12.13 1.89 -6.14
CA VAL A 119 -12.46 2.60 -4.89
C VAL A 119 -11.51 3.75 -4.60
N TYR A 120 -10.22 3.58 -4.91
CA TYR A 120 -9.21 4.58 -4.64
C TYR A 120 -8.14 4.63 -5.72
N THR A 121 -7.54 5.81 -5.88
CA THR A 121 -6.34 5.99 -6.68
C THR A 121 -5.28 6.72 -5.87
N VAL A 122 -4.09 6.14 -5.75
CA VAL A 122 -2.89 6.80 -5.21
C VAL A 122 -2.14 7.43 -6.38
N ARG A 123 -1.86 8.73 -6.28
CA ARG A 123 -1.20 9.50 -7.35
C ARG A 123 -0.03 10.32 -6.81
N PRO A 124 1.02 10.57 -7.62
CA PRO A 124 2.07 11.51 -7.24
C PRO A 124 1.52 12.90 -6.93
N HIS A 125 2.07 13.54 -5.90
CA HIS A 125 1.72 14.92 -5.58
C HIS A 125 2.33 15.88 -6.61
N PRO A 126 1.57 16.85 -7.14
CA PRO A 126 2.03 17.69 -8.26
C PRO A 126 3.19 18.65 -7.92
N PHE A 127 3.43 18.91 -6.63
CA PHE A 127 4.39 19.92 -6.17
C PHE A 127 5.41 19.43 -5.14
N ASP A 128 5.34 18.16 -4.73
CA ASP A 128 6.24 17.60 -3.71
C ASP A 128 6.71 16.21 -4.16
N GLU A 129 7.98 16.13 -4.54
CA GLU A 129 8.60 14.88 -5.01
C GLU A 129 8.69 13.88 -3.85
N GLY A 130 8.03 12.74 -4.01
CA GLY A 130 7.98 11.70 -2.97
C GLY A 130 6.77 11.81 -2.04
N ALA A 131 5.85 12.73 -2.29
CA ALA A 131 4.51 12.70 -1.70
C ALA A 131 3.49 12.14 -2.69
N PHE A 132 2.46 11.47 -2.18
CA PHE A 132 1.41 10.83 -2.96
C PHE A 132 0.05 11.11 -2.34
N GLY A 133 -0.94 11.53 -3.13
CA GLY A 133 -2.32 11.73 -2.65
C GLY A 133 -3.15 10.46 -2.84
N LEU A 134 -3.95 10.11 -1.84
CA LEU A 134 -5.01 9.11 -1.96
C LEU A 134 -6.31 9.80 -2.34
N TYR A 135 -6.89 9.45 -3.48
CA TYR A 135 -8.13 10.03 -3.98
C TYR A 135 -9.23 8.97 -4.00
N LYS A 136 -10.47 9.42 -3.82
CA LYS A 136 -11.64 8.58 -4.07
C LYS A 136 -11.77 8.28 -5.56
N GLU A 137 -11.99 7.01 -5.89
CA GLU A 137 -12.21 6.52 -7.27
C GLU A 137 -11.10 7.03 -8.21
N ASP A 138 -11.45 7.52 -9.41
CA ASP A 138 -10.54 8.12 -10.39
C ASP A 138 -10.49 9.66 -10.28
N SER A 139 -10.87 10.24 -9.14
CA SER A 139 -10.84 11.70 -8.99
C SER A 139 -9.41 12.25 -9.06
N ILE A 140 -9.32 13.47 -9.60
CA ILE A 140 -8.11 14.32 -9.65
C ILE A 140 -8.30 15.61 -8.83
N SER A 141 -9.45 15.77 -8.19
CA SER A 141 -9.80 16.95 -7.42
C SER A 141 -9.14 16.91 -6.04
N ALA A 142 -8.53 18.02 -5.62
CA ALA A 142 -8.01 18.14 -4.27
C ALA A 142 -9.09 18.00 -3.17
N PHE A 143 -10.37 18.22 -3.52
CA PHE A 143 -11.50 18.06 -2.59
C PHE A 143 -11.90 16.59 -2.35
N ASP A 144 -11.54 15.69 -3.27
CA ASP A 144 -11.83 14.26 -3.15
C ASP A 144 -10.62 13.47 -2.64
N ARG A 145 -9.55 14.19 -2.26
CA ARG A 145 -8.37 13.59 -1.64
C ARG A 145 -8.65 13.28 -0.18
N ILE A 146 -8.37 12.05 0.21
CA ILE A 146 -8.62 11.50 1.54
C ILE A 146 -7.44 11.79 2.46
N CYS A 147 -6.22 11.53 1.98
CA CYS A 147 -4.99 11.75 2.73
C CYS A 147 -3.79 11.93 1.79
N VAL A 148 -2.64 12.25 2.38
CA VAL A 148 -1.35 12.36 1.70
C VAL A 148 -0.34 11.43 2.37
N PHE A 149 0.31 10.60 1.56
CA PHE A 149 1.47 9.82 1.95
C PHE A 149 2.74 10.60 1.66
N ARG A 150 3.69 10.59 2.59
CA ARG A 150 5.09 10.91 2.30
C ARG A 150 5.89 9.61 2.28
N GLY A 151 6.52 9.32 1.14
CA GLY A 151 7.05 8.00 0.81
C GLY A 151 6.00 7.11 0.15
N MET A 152 6.41 6.35 -0.88
CA MET A 152 5.52 5.38 -1.53
C MET A 152 5.46 4.11 -0.68
N PRO A 153 4.28 3.72 -0.17
CA PRO A 153 4.16 2.47 0.59
C PRO A 153 4.39 1.23 -0.28
N SER A 154 4.93 0.17 0.32
CA SER A 154 4.83 -1.16 -0.27
C SER A 154 3.36 -1.60 -0.35
N PRO A 155 3.00 -2.62 -1.16
CA PRO A 155 1.62 -3.12 -1.20
C PRO A 155 1.07 -3.49 0.18
N GLU A 156 1.87 -4.15 1.01
CA GLU A 156 1.47 -4.55 2.37
C GLU A 156 1.28 -3.33 3.29
N GLU A 157 2.18 -2.35 3.19
CA GLU A 157 2.07 -1.11 3.94
C GLU A 157 0.85 -0.32 3.51
N LEU A 158 0.55 -0.24 2.21
CA LEU A 158 -0.62 0.45 1.69
C LEU A 158 -1.89 -0.15 2.28
N TYR A 159 -2.08 -1.47 2.13
CA TYR A 159 -3.27 -2.13 2.67
C TYR A 159 -3.38 -1.95 4.20
N ALA A 160 -2.28 -2.12 4.93
CA ALA A 160 -2.26 -1.92 6.38
C ALA A 160 -2.60 -0.47 6.78
N LEU A 161 -2.09 0.53 6.06
CA LEU A 161 -2.37 1.95 6.30
C LEU A 161 -3.82 2.31 5.96
N LEU A 162 -4.41 1.71 4.93
CA LEU A 162 -5.82 1.92 4.59
C LEU A 162 -6.75 1.27 5.63
N MET A 163 -6.46 0.03 6.05
CA MET A 163 -7.21 -0.64 7.14
C MET A 163 -7.10 0.11 8.46
N ALA A 164 -5.92 0.62 8.80
CA ALA A 164 -5.71 1.43 10.01
C ALA A 164 -6.55 2.72 10.02
N GLN A 165 -6.91 3.24 8.85
CA GLN A 165 -7.79 4.40 8.69
C GLN A 165 -9.28 4.02 8.60
N GLY A 166 -9.61 2.72 8.57
CA GLY A 166 -10.97 2.23 8.35
C GLY A 166 -11.49 2.46 6.93
N LEU A 167 -10.59 2.47 5.94
CA LEU A 167 -10.93 2.70 4.52
C LEU A 167 -11.20 1.41 3.72
N LEU A 168 -10.94 0.24 4.31
CA LEU A 168 -11.19 -1.11 3.77
C LEU A 168 -12.08 -1.92 4.72
#